data_AF-A0A452SCF6-F1
#
_entry.id   AF-A0A452SCF6-F1
#
_cell.length_a   1.000
_cell.length_b   1.000
_cell.length_c   1.000
_cell.angle_alpha   90.00
_cell.angle_beta   90.00
_cell.angle_gamma   90.00
#
_symmetry.space_group_name_H-M   'P 1'
#
loop_
_entity.id
_entity.type
_entity.pdbx_description
1 polymer ?
#
loop_
_entity_poly.entity_id
_entity_poly.type
_entity_poly.pdbx_seq_one_letter_code
_entity_poly.pdbx_strand_id
1 'polypeptide(L)'
;MTSKQAMSSNEQETLLCYNGEVLIFRLSKGDFASKRPAKIPILHVRRMVFDRRTRAFVQKSTGFFMLKEENSHLKIMCCNCVSDFRTGINLPYIMIQCNKKNNIFRYFLLFLHSTNKFEKRLSFRLSHELKDGVRVLNGPLVLWRHGKTFYCISSQTGKIITVSLNFSSVEWAGEIENLGMVLLGPKTCFLSEEGCTQKLSKSDYAIWNTKFCVYSLENEEVISDAYIIPPAYSSVVTYVHVCATEIVNNQLRMSLIALTRKNQLISFQNGTPKSVCQLPFGDPCAVQVMDSGRGDLFVVSFRSSDACAVWKKNFQVQYLFL
;
A
#
# COMPACT_ATOMS: atom_id res chain seq x y z
N MET A 1 0.53 37.98 -11.16
CA MET A 1 1.85 37.32 -11.24
C MET A 1 2.15 36.66 -9.91
N THR A 2 1.71 35.42 -9.72
CA THR A 2 2.06 34.61 -8.55
C THR A 2 3.38 33.94 -8.83
N SER A 3 4.43 34.45 -8.19
CA SER A 3 5.74 33.83 -8.09
C SER A 3 5.57 32.36 -7.69
N LYS A 4 5.83 31.44 -8.63
CA LYS A 4 6.15 30.05 -8.30
C LYS A 4 7.44 30.11 -7.48
N GLN A 5 7.32 30.12 -6.15
CA GLN A 5 8.46 29.88 -5.28
C GLN A 5 9.08 28.55 -5.69
N ALA A 6 10.27 28.61 -6.28
CA ALA A 6 11.05 27.43 -6.57
C ALA A 6 11.36 26.75 -5.23
N MET A 7 10.84 25.53 -5.02
CA MET A 7 11.19 24.73 -3.86
C MET A 7 12.70 24.54 -3.85
N SER A 8 13.33 24.85 -2.72
CA SER A 8 14.76 24.60 -2.56
C SER A 8 15.02 23.08 -2.55
N SER A 9 16.17 22.65 -3.05
CA SER A 9 16.56 21.23 -3.19
C SER A 9 16.61 20.41 -1.88
N ASN A 10 16.33 21.03 -0.73
CA ASN A 10 16.33 20.41 0.59
C ASN A 10 14.92 20.24 1.19
N GLU A 11 13.86 20.58 0.47
CA GLU A 11 12.48 20.48 0.95
C GLU A 11 11.74 19.38 0.20
N GLN A 12 11.01 18.56 0.96
CA GLN A 12 10.13 17.53 0.40
C GLN A 12 8.71 17.80 0.86
N GLU A 13 7.77 17.71 -0.08
CA GLU A 13 6.35 17.91 0.17
C GLU A 13 5.56 16.71 -0.35
N THR A 14 4.56 16.27 0.42
CA THR A 14 3.59 15.26 -0.02
C THR A 14 2.21 15.62 0.49
N LEU A 15 1.17 15.16 -0.22
CA LEU A 15 -0.22 15.44 0.09
C LEU A 15 -0.98 14.14 0.41
N LEU A 16 -1.95 14.24 1.30
CA LEU A 16 -2.85 13.14 1.66
C LEU A 16 -4.25 13.67 1.91
N CYS A 17 -5.25 13.09 1.27
CA CYS A 17 -6.65 13.39 1.57
C CYS A 17 -7.11 12.54 2.76
N TYR A 18 -7.76 13.16 3.75
CA TYR A 18 -8.26 12.48 4.94
C TYR A 18 -9.48 13.20 5.51
N ASN A 19 -10.60 12.49 5.65
CA ASN A 19 -11.86 13.00 6.21
C ASN A 19 -12.33 14.35 5.61
N GLY A 20 -12.22 14.50 4.29
CA GLY A 20 -12.61 15.73 3.57
C GLY A 20 -11.61 16.89 3.70
N GLU A 21 -10.46 16.68 4.35
CA GLU A 21 -9.36 17.62 4.45
C GLU A 21 -8.20 17.17 3.54
N VAL A 22 -7.38 18.13 3.12
CA VAL A 22 -6.10 17.87 2.44
C VAL A 22 -4.97 18.16 3.43
N LEU A 23 -4.21 17.13 3.76
CA LEU A 23 -3.03 17.20 4.61
C LEU A 23 -1.81 17.45 3.74
N ILE A 24 -1.07 18.52 4.00
CA ILE A 24 0.18 18.84 3.32
C ILE A 24 1.31 18.62 4.31
N PHE A 25 2.13 17.60 4.07
CA PHE A 25 3.31 17.30 4.86
C PHE A 25 4.54 17.91 4.20
N ARG A 26 5.29 18.71 4.94
CA ARG A 26 6.53 19.33 4.47
C ARG A 26 7.67 19.00 5.41
N LEU A 27 8.70 18.38 4.88
CA LEU A 27 9.94 18.11 5.59
C LEU A 27 10.96 19.20 5.22
N SER A 28 11.44 19.93 6.23
CA SER A 28 12.43 20.99 6.08
C SER A 28 13.57 20.82 7.09
N LYS A 29 14.75 21.36 6.75
CA LYS A 29 15.85 21.53 7.72
C LYS A 29 15.54 22.78 8.53
N GLY A 30 15.34 22.66 9.85
CA GLY A 30 14.95 23.79 10.68
C GLY A 30 15.99 24.93 10.65
N ASP A 31 15.55 26.14 10.35
CA ASP A 31 16.32 27.37 10.54
C ASP A 31 15.94 27.96 11.90
N PHE A 32 16.70 27.62 12.93
CA PHE A 32 16.60 28.33 14.20
C PHE A 32 17.46 29.60 14.10
N ALA A 33 16.80 30.76 14.12
CA ALA A 33 17.44 32.06 14.23
C ALA A 33 18.03 32.27 15.63
N SER A 34 19.05 31.49 15.99
CA SER A 34 19.95 31.74 17.12
C SER A 34 21.13 30.78 17.05
N LYS A 35 22.34 31.33 17.16
CA LYS A 35 23.67 30.68 17.10
C LYS A 35 23.69 29.20 17.53
N ARG A 36 23.74 28.29 16.53
CA ARG A 36 23.96 26.81 16.49
C ARG A 36 23.56 25.97 17.72
N PRO A 37 22.77 24.90 17.49
CA PRO A 37 23.35 23.60 17.09
C PRO A 37 22.95 23.20 15.66
N ALA A 38 23.34 21.99 15.21
CA ALA A 38 22.98 21.45 13.89
C ALA A 38 21.48 21.63 13.58
N LYS A 39 21.13 22.00 12.34
CA LYS A 39 19.74 22.23 11.89
C LYS A 39 18.90 20.99 12.19
N ILE A 40 18.07 21.03 13.25
CA ILE A 40 17.19 19.93 13.60
C ILE A 40 16.09 19.87 12.54
N PRO A 41 15.91 18.75 11.85
CA PRO A 41 14.87 18.66 10.84
C PRO A 41 13.47 18.66 11.45
N ILE A 42 12.55 19.33 10.76
CA ILE A 42 11.17 19.52 11.20
C ILE A 42 10.25 18.98 10.13
N LEU A 43 9.34 18.11 10.55
CA LEU A 43 8.19 17.72 9.74
C LEU A 43 7.02 18.63 10.10
N HIS A 44 6.56 19.44 9.17
CA HIS A 44 5.35 20.25 9.29
C HIS A 44 4.16 19.54 8.66
N VAL A 45 2.98 19.76 9.21
CA VAL A 45 1.71 19.42 8.56
C VAL A 45 0.78 20.63 8.55
N ARG A 46 0.17 20.89 7.41
CA ARG A 46 -0.94 21.83 7.27
C ARG A 46 -2.21 21.05 6.92
N ARG A 47 -3.29 21.33 7.63
CA ARG A 47 -4.63 20.82 7.29
C ARG A 47 -5.33 21.89 6.48
N MET A 48 -5.68 21.56 5.25
CA MET A 48 -6.37 22.43 4.32
C MET A 48 -7.80 21.93 4.14
N VAL A 49 -8.75 22.85 4.08
CA VAL A 49 -10.15 22.56 3.78
C VAL A 49 -10.60 23.40 2.60
N PHE A 50 -11.44 22.84 1.74
CA PHE A 50 -11.99 23.60 0.62
C PHE A 50 -13.11 24.51 1.12
N ASP A 51 -12.91 25.82 1.05
CA ASP A 51 -13.95 26.79 1.30
C ASP A 51 -14.72 27.08 0.01
N ARG A 52 -16.01 26.72 0.01
CA ARG A 52 -16.91 26.92 -1.14
C ARG A 52 -17.13 28.39 -1.46
N ARG A 53 -17.03 29.29 -0.47
CA ARG A 53 -17.26 30.73 -0.66
C ARG A 53 -16.11 31.36 -1.45
N THR A 54 -14.88 31.11 -1.02
CA THR A 54 -13.67 31.60 -1.71
C THR A 54 -13.25 30.71 -2.87
N ARG A 55 -13.86 29.52 -3.03
CA ARG A 55 -13.50 28.49 -4.01
C ARG A 55 -12.02 28.10 -3.94
N ALA A 56 -11.45 28.13 -2.73
CA ALA A 56 -10.05 27.90 -2.49
C ALA A 56 -9.83 27.00 -1.26
N PHE A 57 -8.67 26.35 -1.23
CA PHE A 57 -8.24 25.63 -0.03
C PHE A 57 -7.67 26.62 0.99
N VAL A 58 -8.27 26.64 2.18
CA VAL A 58 -7.84 27.49 3.30
C VAL A 58 -7.22 26.63 4.39
N GLN A 59 -6.20 27.16 5.06
CA GLN A 59 -5.53 26.46 6.15
C GLN A 59 -6.41 26.48 7.40
N LYS A 60 -6.83 25.31 7.86
CA LYS A 60 -7.61 25.11 9.08
C LYS A 60 -6.73 25.03 10.33
N SER A 61 -5.62 24.30 10.24
CA SER A 61 -4.68 24.13 11.35
C SER A 61 -3.31 23.68 10.88
N THR A 62 -2.32 23.76 11.78
CA THR A 62 -0.96 23.30 11.53
C THR A 62 -0.44 22.48 12.71
N GLY A 63 0.49 21.58 12.43
CA GLY A 63 1.24 20.81 13.42
C GLY A 63 2.70 20.66 13.00
N PHE A 64 3.53 20.19 13.91
CA PHE A 64 4.92 19.88 13.61
C PHE A 64 5.45 18.73 14.45
N PHE A 65 6.52 18.11 13.99
CA PHE A 65 7.27 17.08 14.69
C PHE A 65 8.77 17.31 14.50
N MET A 66 9.49 17.38 15.63
CA MET A 66 10.94 17.58 15.64
C MET A 66 11.64 16.21 15.62
N LEU A 67 12.42 15.95 14.57
CA LEU A 67 13.24 14.75 14.52
C LEU A 67 14.59 15.03 15.19
N LYS A 68 14.78 14.51 16.40
CA LYS A 68 16.05 14.56 17.14
C LYS A 68 17.14 13.64 16.53
N GLU A 69 17.34 13.69 15.23
CA GLU A 69 18.36 12.92 14.50
C GLU A 69 19.31 13.89 13.79
N GLU A 70 20.37 14.29 14.50
CA GLU A 70 21.37 15.23 13.99
C GLU A 70 22.09 14.69 12.76
N ASN A 71 22.33 15.56 11.78
CA ASN A 71 23.14 15.30 10.58
C ASN A 71 22.68 14.11 9.72
N SER A 72 21.39 13.75 9.80
CA SER A 72 20.80 12.71 8.96
C SER A 72 20.20 13.29 7.68
N HIS A 73 20.37 12.58 6.57
CA HIS A 73 19.58 12.85 5.37
C HIS A 73 18.21 12.23 5.57
N LEU A 74 17.19 13.07 5.70
CA LEU A 74 15.82 12.63 5.87
C LEU A 74 15.07 12.67 4.55
N LYS A 75 14.20 11.68 4.35
CA LYS A 75 13.36 11.56 3.18
C LYS A 75 11.97 11.06 3.59
N ILE A 76 10.93 11.71 3.09
CA ILE A 76 9.57 11.19 3.15
C ILE A 76 9.49 10.04 2.16
N MET A 77 9.14 8.85 2.64
CA MET A 77 8.99 7.67 1.80
C MET A 77 7.59 7.56 1.22
N CYS A 78 6.59 7.60 2.10
CA CYS A 78 5.19 7.51 1.72
C CYS A 78 4.29 8.04 2.85
N CYS A 79 3.06 8.37 2.50
CA CYS A 79 1.99 8.71 3.44
C CYS A 79 0.67 8.14 2.93
N ASN A 80 -0.13 7.59 3.84
CA ASN A 80 -1.49 7.14 3.56
C ASN A 80 -2.24 7.03 4.90
N CYS A 81 -3.36 6.32 4.96
CA CYS A 81 -4.10 6.04 6.18
C CYS A 81 -4.07 4.54 6.49
N VAL A 82 -4.00 4.20 7.78
CA VAL A 82 -4.10 2.81 8.27
C VAL A 82 -4.86 2.76 9.58
N SER A 83 -5.52 1.62 9.82
CA SER A 83 -6.22 1.39 11.09
C SER A 83 -5.22 1.04 12.19
N ASP A 84 -5.31 1.72 13.34
CA ASP A 84 -4.54 1.38 14.53
C ASP A 84 -5.19 0.22 15.26
N PHE A 85 -4.49 -0.92 15.44
CA PHE A 85 -5.06 -2.08 16.12
C PHE A 85 -5.53 -1.79 17.56
N ARG A 86 -4.99 -0.74 18.21
CA ARG A 86 -5.36 -0.40 19.59
C ARG A 86 -6.78 0.16 19.69
N THR A 87 -7.22 0.86 18.65
CA THR A 87 -8.46 1.67 18.69
C THR A 87 -9.39 1.39 17.53
N GLY A 88 -8.94 0.69 16.48
CA GLY A 88 -9.63 0.53 15.21
C GLY A 88 -9.73 1.83 14.38
N ILE A 89 -9.22 2.95 14.89
CA ILE A 89 -9.33 4.25 14.20
C ILE A 89 -8.35 4.27 13.02
N ASN A 90 -8.88 4.62 11.85
CA ASN A 90 -8.07 4.89 10.67
C ASN A 90 -7.36 6.24 10.81
N LEU A 91 -6.03 6.23 10.91
CA LEU A 91 -5.23 7.43 11.14
C LEU A 91 -4.30 7.69 9.94
N PRO A 92 -4.07 8.97 9.57
CA PRO A 92 -3.02 9.32 8.64
C PRO A 92 -1.66 8.93 9.22
N TYR A 93 -0.81 8.34 8.38
CA TYR A 93 0.56 8.04 8.71
C TYR A 93 1.52 8.69 7.71
N ILE A 94 2.75 8.88 8.16
CA ILE A 94 3.88 9.25 7.33
C ILE A 94 5.09 8.41 7.71
N MET A 95 5.72 7.83 6.70
CA MET A 95 6.94 7.04 6.83
C MET A 95 8.14 7.88 6.42
N ILE A 96 9.11 8.00 7.33
CA ILE A 96 10.32 8.80 7.14
C ILE A 96 11.53 7.89 7.21
N GLN A 97 12.39 7.99 6.21
CA GLN A 97 13.72 7.40 6.20
C GLN A 97 14.72 8.43 6.73
N CYS A 98 15.66 7.94 7.54
CA CYS A 98 16.77 8.68 8.12
C CYS A 98 18.07 7.93 7.78
N ASN A 99 18.87 8.51 6.89
CA ASN A 99 20.17 7.97 6.54
C ASN A 99 21.28 8.61 7.38
N LYS A 100 22.08 7.78 8.07
CA LYS A 100 23.29 8.18 8.80
C LYS A 100 24.54 7.82 8.00
N LYS A 101 25.66 8.51 8.25
CA LYS A 101 26.96 8.36 7.55
C LYS A 101 27.62 6.95 7.54
N ASN A 102 26.95 5.88 7.99
CA ASN A 102 27.51 4.53 8.11
C ASN A 102 26.67 3.45 7.39
N ASN A 103 25.92 3.79 6.32
CA ASN A 103 25.05 2.85 5.59
C ASN A 103 24.00 2.11 6.44
N ILE A 104 23.67 2.65 7.62
CA ILE A 104 22.57 2.16 8.45
C ILE A 104 21.38 3.10 8.23
N PHE A 105 20.30 2.52 7.71
CA PHE A 105 19.07 3.25 7.44
C PHE A 105 18.12 3.08 8.62
N ARG A 106 17.66 4.20 9.19
CA ARG A 106 16.61 4.22 10.21
C ARG A 106 15.29 4.62 9.58
N TYR A 107 14.21 4.00 10.02
CA TYR A 107 12.86 4.29 9.54
C TYR A 107 11.95 4.60 10.70
N PHE A 108 11.09 5.59 10.51
CA PHE A 108 10.07 5.98 11.46
C PHE A 108 8.71 5.96 10.78
N LEU A 109 7.73 5.31 11.41
CA LEU A 109 6.33 5.44 11.06
C LEU A 109 5.68 6.35 12.09
N LEU A 110 5.15 7.48 11.64
CA LEU A 110 4.49 8.46 12.51
C LEU A 110 3.00 8.48 12.19
N PHE A 111 2.16 8.46 13.22
CA PHE A 111 0.74 8.74 13.12
C PHE A 111 0.46 10.21 13.36
N LEU A 112 -0.48 10.78 12.61
CA LEU A 112 -1.00 12.12 12.83
C LEU A 112 -2.39 12.05 13.46
N HIS A 113 -2.50 12.55 14.68
CA HIS A 113 -3.77 12.63 15.39
C HIS A 113 -4.59 13.86 14.96
N SER A 114 -5.90 13.85 15.26
CA SER A 114 -6.81 14.97 15.02
C SER A 114 -6.36 16.26 15.71
N THR A 115 -5.63 16.14 16.83
CA THR A 115 -5.02 17.25 17.59
C THR A 115 -3.78 17.85 16.93
N ASN A 116 -3.45 17.45 15.69
CA ASN A 116 -2.22 17.81 14.97
C ASN A 116 -0.93 17.37 15.64
N LYS A 117 -1.02 16.45 16.61
CA LYS A 117 0.14 15.85 17.27
C LYS A 117 0.57 14.60 16.52
N PHE A 118 1.87 14.46 16.37
CA PHE A 118 2.48 13.25 15.83
C PHE A 118 2.82 12.26 16.94
N GLU A 119 2.51 10.99 16.72
CA GLU A 119 2.93 9.87 17.55
C GLU A 119 3.90 8.99 16.76
N LYS A 120 5.06 8.67 17.33
CA LYS A 120 5.98 7.71 16.72
C LYS A 120 5.47 6.30 17.00
N ARG A 121 4.87 5.67 15.98
CA ARG A 121 4.23 4.36 16.14
C ARG A 121 5.20 3.20 15.98
N LEU A 122 6.18 3.32 15.09
CA LEU A 122 7.18 2.29 14.84
C LEU A 122 8.53 2.93 14.50
N SER A 123 9.62 2.31 14.93
CA SER A 123 10.99 2.71 14.63
C SER A 123 11.88 1.49 14.46
N PHE A 124 12.59 1.38 13.35
CA PHE A 124 13.48 0.24 13.08
C PHE A 124 14.69 0.64 12.25
N ARG A 125 15.68 -0.24 12.18
CA ARG A 125 16.94 -0.02 11.47
C ARG A 125 17.22 -1.17 10.52
N LEU A 126 17.76 -0.86 9.35
CA LEU A 126 18.17 -1.86 8.35
C LEU A 126 19.59 -1.53 7.87
N SER A 127 20.31 -2.58 7.48
CA SER A 127 21.60 -2.50 6.78
C SER A 127 21.46 -2.21 5.29
N HIS A 128 20.23 -2.15 4.78
CA HIS A 128 19.91 -1.84 3.40
C HIS A 128 18.82 -0.77 3.30
N GLU A 129 18.79 -0.08 2.17
CA GLU A 129 17.76 0.89 1.85
C GLU A 129 16.46 0.18 1.46
N LEU A 130 15.34 0.67 2.00
CA LEU A 130 14.01 0.33 1.50
C LEU A 130 13.80 1.01 0.15
N LYS A 131 13.77 0.20 -0.90
CA LYS A 131 13.46 0.64 -2.26
C LYS A 131 11.95 0.60 -2.50
N ASP A 132 11.55 0.76 -3.76
CA ASP A 132 10.16 0.69 -4.18
C ASP A 132 9.47 -0.61 -3.72
N GLY A 133 8.16 -0.51 -3.42
CA GLY A 133 7.35 -1.65 -2.99
C GLY A 133 7.16 -1.80 -1.48
N VAL A 134 7.49 -0.79 -0.69
CA VAL A 134 7.09 -0.74 0.73
C VAL A 134 5.58 -0.52 0.83
N ARG A 135 4.90 -1.36 1.60
CA ARG A 135 3.48 -1.24 1.93
C ARG A 135 3.32 -1.12 3.45
N VAL A 136 2.41 -0.27 3.88
CA VAL A 136 1.99 -0.19 5.29
C VAL A 136 0.55 -0.70 5.35
N LEU A 137 0.32 -1.74 6.14
CA LEU A 137 -0.96 -2.42 6.33
C LEU A 137 -1.58 -1.98 7.66
N ASN A 138 -2.78 -2.46 7.99
CA ASN A 138 -3.43 -2.21 9.29
C ASN A 138 -2.56 -2.73 10.46
N GLY A 139 -2.79 -2.22 11.67
CA GLY A 139 -2.08 -2.66 12.87
C GLY A 139 -0.71 -2.03 13.15
N PRO A 140 -0.39 -0.91 12.53
CA PRO A 140 0.40 -0.90 11.30
C PRO A 140 1.50 -1.96 11.23
N LEU A 141 1.52 -2.67 10.10
CA LEU A 141 2.58 -3.57 9.68
C LEU A 141 3.28 -3.00 8.44
N VAL A 142 4.60 -2.91 8.45
CA VAL A 142 5.39 -2.50 7.28
C VAL A 142 5.87 -3.75 6.57
N LEU A 143 5.48 -3.93 5.31
CA LEU A 143 5.87 -5.03 4.43
C LEU A 143 6.76 -4.47 3.32
N TRP A 144 7.89 -5.13 3.06
CA TRP A 144 8.78 -4.78 1.94
C TRP A 144 9.46 -6.01 1.37
N ARG A 145 10.09 -5.84 0.21
CA ARG A 145 10.89 -6.85 -0.45
C ARG A 145 12.34 -6.45 -0.48
N HIS A 146 13.24 -7.39 -0.18
CA HIS A 146 14.67 -7.22 -0.41
C HIS A 146 15.22 -8.48 -1.11
N GLY A 147 15.77 -8.29 -2.31
CA GLY A 147 16.08 -9.42 -3.19
C GLY A 147 14.83 -10.21 -3.57
N LYS A 148 14.83 -11.52 -3.33
CA LYS A 148 13.69 -12.40 -3.59
C LYS A 148 12.76 -12.59 -2.39
N THR A 149 13.12 -12.06 -1.23
CA THR A 149 12.48 -12.35 0.05
C THR A 149 11.64 -11.17 0.52
N PHE A 150 10.47 -11.47 1.10
CA PHE A 150 9.63 -10.49 1.76
C PHE A 150 9.92 -10.45 3.25
N TYR A 151 9.91 -9.25 3.80
CA TYR A 151 10.13 -8.98 5.21
C TYR A 151 8.99 -8.12 5.73
N CYS A 152 8.63 -8.32 6.99
CA CYS A 152 7.66 -7.47 7.65
C CYS A 152 8.12 -7.07 9.05
N ILE A 153 7.59 -5.96 9.55
CA ILE A 153 7.71 -5.56 10.94
C ILE A 153 6.36 -5.00 11.41
N SER A 154 5.87 -5.51 12.53
CA SER A 154 4.64 -5.04 13.16
C SER A 154 4.97 -4.03 14.26
N SER A 155 4.10 -3.03 14.43
CA SER A 155 4.17 -2.09 15.55
C SER A 155 3.79 -2.70 16.91
N GLN A 156 3.25 -3.93 16.91
CA GLN A 156 2.97 -4.72 18.11
C GLN A 156 4.24 -5.40 18.64
N THR A 157 4.94 -6.13 17.76
CA THR A 157 6.08 -6.96 18.15
C THR A 157 7.41 -6.22 18.06
N GLY A 158 7.51 -5.23 17.16
CA GLY A 158 8.76 -4.52 16.88
C GLY A 158 9.87 -5.40 16.29
N LYS A 159 9.56 -6.66 15.95
CA LYS A 159 10.50 -7.64 15.41
C LYS A 159 10.38 -7.69 13.89
N ILE A 160 11.51 -7.75 13.22
CA ILE A 160 11.57 -8.01 11.79
C ILE A 160 11.40 -9.52 11.59
N ILE A 161 10.38 -9.90 10.83
CA ILE A 161 10.06 -11.27 10.47
C ILE A 161 10.34 -11.46 8.99
N THR A 162 10.86 -12.63 8.63
CA THR A 162 11.07 -13.03 7.24
C THR A 162 9.89 -13.91 6.82
N VAL A 163 9.24 -13.57 5.71
CA VAL A 163 8.15 -14.39 5.17
C VAL A 163 8.76 -15.68 4.62
N SER A 164 8.36 -16.83 5.18
CA SER A 164 8.95 -18.14 4.82
C SER A 164 8.58 -18.59 3.40
N LEU A 165 7.47 -18.08 2.86
CA LEU A 165 7.02 -18.37 1.51
C LEU A 165 7.62 -17.43 0.46
N ASN A 166 8.17 -18.01 -0.61
CA ASN A 166 8.72 -17.26 -1.73
C ASN A 166 7.61 -16.79 -2.69
N PHE A 167 7.13 -15.56 -2.51
CA PHE A 167 6.24 -14.89 -3.47
C PHE A 167 7.02 -14.30 -4.65
N SER A 168 6.52 -14.45 -5.87
CA SER A 168 7.09 -13.71 -7.01
C SER A 168 6.68 -12.24 -6.95
N SER A 169 5.47 -11.98 -6.47
CA SER A 169 4.91 -10.68 -6.11
C SER A 169 3.79 -10.87 -5.09
N VAL A 170 3.48 -9.82 -4.35
CA VAL A 170 2.32 -9.77 -3.43
C VAL A 170 1.31 -8.81 -4.06
N GLU A 171 0.16 -9.31 -4.48
CA GLU A 171 -0.85 -8.50 -5.17
C GLU A 171 -1.85 -7.89 -4.19
N TRP A 172 -2.09 -8.56 -3.06
CA TRP A 172 -2.90 -8.03 -1.98
C TRP A 172 -2.32 -8.46 -0.62
N ALA A 173 -2.52 -7.61 0.39
CA ALA A 173 -2.19 -7.93 1.76
C ALA A 173 -3.18 -7.21 2.69
N GLY A 174 -3.69 -7.91 3.69
CA GLY A 174 -4.73 -7.38 4.57
C GLY A 174 -5.10 -8.37 5.67
N GLU A 175 -5.93 -7.92 6.60
CA GLU A 175 -6.41 -8.75 7.70
C GLU A 175 -7.63 -9.56 7.26
N ILE A 176 -7.68 -10.83 7.65
CA ILE A 176 -8.84 -11.71 7.48
C ILE A 176 -9.22 -12.25 8.86
N GLU A 177 -10.52 -12.20 9.18
CA GLU A 177 -11.04 -12.71 10.45
C GLU A 177 -10.62 -14.18 10.67
N ASN A 178 -10.17 -14.49 11.88
CA ASN A 178 -9.61 -15.79 12.30
C ASN A 178 -8.27 -16.21 11.67
N LEU A 179 -7.76 -15.50 10.65
CA LEU A 179 -6.48 -15.83 9.98
C LEU A 179 -5.37 -14.80 10.23
N GLY A 180 -5.74 -13.62 10.74
CA GLY A 180 -4.81 -12.52 10.98
C GLY A 180 -4.39 -11.81 9.70
N MET A 181 -3.17 -11.30 9.67
CA MET A 181 -2.58 -10.66 8.50
C MET A 181 -2.19 -11.68 7.42
N VAL A 182 -2.77 -11.50 6.25
CA VAL A 182 -2.68 -12.43 5.14
C VAL A 182 -2.04 -11.76 3.93
N LEU A 183 -1.18 -12.51 3.23
CA LEU A 183 -0.61 -12.15 1.94
C LEU A 183 -1.23 -12.99 0.83
N LEU A 184 -1.61 -12.34 -0.27
CA LEU A 184 -2.11 -12.97 -1.48
C LEU A 184 -1.21 -12.62 -2.66
N GLY A 185 -0.73 -13.64 -3.36
CA GLY A 185 0.07 -13.45 -4.55
C GLY A 185 0.53 -14.74 -5.21
N PRO A 186 1.12 -14.64 -6.40
CA PRO A 186 1.72 -15.78 -7.08
C PRO A 186 2.95 -16.31 -6.34
N LYS A 187 3.00 -17.63 -6.12
CA LYS A 187 4.17 -18.31 -5.57
C LYS A 187 5.29 -18.37 -6.62
N THR A 188 6.53 -18.17 -6.18
CA THR A 188 7.73 -18.48 -6.97
C THR A 188 7.96 -19.99 -6.90
N CYS A 189 7.79 -20.69 -8.01
CA CYS A 189 8.19 -22.08 -8.11
C CYS A 189 9.67 -22.15 -8.52
N PHE A 190 10.52 -22.64 -7.62
CA PHE A 190 11.81 -23.21 -8.01
C PHE A 190 11.53 -24.67 -8.36
N LEU A 191 11.86 -25.08 -9.59
CA LEU A 191 11.85 -26.49 -9.93
C LEU A 191 12.92 -27.16 -9.05
N SER A 192 12.53 -28.06 -8.14
CA SER A 192 13.44 -29.14 -7.77
C SER A 192 13.46 -30.08 -8.96
N GLU A 193 14.62 -30.33 -9.54
CA GLU A 193 14.78 -31.29 -10.65
C GLU A 193 14.43 -32.72 -10.23
N GLU A 194 14.28 -33.00 -8.93
CA GLU A 194 13.82 -34.28 -8.43
C GLU A 194 12.29 -34.33 -8.29
N GLY A 195 11.60 -34.99 -9.24
CA GLY A 195 10.30 -35.60 -8.94
C GLY A 195 9.19 -35.54 -9.98
N CYS A 196 9.39 -34.96 -11.17
CA CYS A 196 8.34 -34.93 -12.20
C CYS A 196 8.72 -35.76 -13.44
N THR A 197 8.42 -37.05 -13.41
CA THR A 197 8.60 -38.01 -14.51
C THR A 197 7.43 -38.01 -15.52
N GLN A 198 6.81 -36.85 -15.78
CA GLN A 198 5.84 -36.71 -16.86
C GLN A 198 6.30 -35.62 -17.83
N LYS A 199 6.49 -36.02 -19.10
CA LYS A 199 6.77 -35.11 -20.23
C LYS A 199 5.55 -34.20 -20.45
N LEU A 200 5.47 -33.11 -19.70
CA LEU A 200 4.54 -32.02 -19.96
C LEU A 200 5.07 -31.18 -21.12
N SER A 201 4.16 -30.62 -21.93
CA SER A 201 4.56 -29.71 -23.01
C SER A 201 5.00 -28.36 -22.43
N LYS A 202 5.86 -27.61 -23.15
CA LYS A 202 6.36 -26.30 -22.68
C LYS A 202 5.24 -25.30 -22.33
N SER A 203 4.07 -25.41 -22.97
CA SER A 203 2.89 -24.60 -22.68
C SER A 203 2.17 -25.02 -21.40
N ASP A 204 2.12 -26.32 -21.10
CA ASP A 204 1.46 -26.84 -19.89
C ASP A 204 2.26 -26.52 -18.62
N TYR A 205 3.59 -26.48 -18.72
CA TYR A 205 4.46 -26.03 -17.63
C TYR A 205 4.23 -24.56 -17.24
N ALA A 206 3.97 -23.67 -18.21
CA ALA A 206 3.77 -22.24 -17.91
C ALA A 206 2.48 -21.95 -17.14
N ILE A 207 1.43 -22.75 -17.38
CA ILE A 207 0.10 -22.57 -16.77
C ILE A 207 0.07 -23.13 -15.33
N TRP A 208 0.82 -24.18 -15.04
CA TRP A 208 0.87 -24.77 -13.69
C TRP A 208 1.83 -24.06 -12.72
N ASN A 209 2.79 -23.28 -13.25
CA ASN A 209 3.93 -22.73 -12.50
C ASN A 209 3.70 -21.39 -11.78
N THR A 210 2.50 -20.80 -11.83
CA THR A 210 2.16 -19.58 -11.07
C THR A 210 0.80 -19.74 -10.39
N LYS A 211 0.78 -20.46 -9.27
CA LYS A 211 -0.43 -20.55 -8.44
C LYS A 211 -0.48 -19.35 -7.50
N PHE A 212 -1.60 -18.62 -7.54
CA PHE A 212 -1.94 -17.68 -6.48
C PHE A 212 -2.16 -18.47 -5.19
N CYS A 213 -1.58 -18.00 -4.11
CA CYS A 213 -1.72 -18.61 -2.80
C CYS A 213 -1.99 -17.55 -1.74
N VAL A 214 -2.59 -18.01 -0.65
CA VAL A 214 -2.91 -17.21 0.53
C VAL A 214 -2.05 -17.71 1.67
N TYR A 215 -1.28 -16.80 2.27
CA TYR A 215 -0.35 -17.10 3.35
C TYR A 215 -0.69 -16.27 4.58
N SER A 216 -0.88 -16.93 5.72
CA SER A 216 -1.04 -16.25 7.02
C SER A 216 0.34 -15.95 7.60
N LEU A 217 0.57 -14.69 8.00
CA LEU A 217 1.81 -14.28 8.64
C LEU A 217 1.93 -14.83 10.06
N GLU A 218 0.82 -14.92 10.79
CA GLU A 218 0.77 -15.34 12.19
C GLU A 218 0.93 -16.85 12.34
N ASN A 219 0.26 -17.62 11.49
CA ASN A 219 0.34 -19.09 11.51
C ASN A 219 1.54 -19.63 10.71
N GLU A 220 2.21 -18.76 9.95
CA GLU A 220 3.30 -19.10 9.02
C GLU A 220 2.95 -20.21 8.01
N GLU A 221 1.68 -20.30 7.62
CA GLU A 221 1.16 -21.40 6.80
C GLU A 221 0.43 -20.92 5.53
N VAL A 222 0.33 -21.82 4.55
CA VAL A 222 -0.51 -21.61 3.36
C VAL A 222 -1.92 -22.06 3.68
N ILE A 223 -2.88 -21.13 3.60
CA ILE A 223 -4.26 -21.33 4.06
C ILE A 223 -5.10 -22.09 3.02
N SER A 224 -4.83 -21.90 1.73
CA SER A 224 -5.67 -22.46 0.69
C SER A 224 -4.88 -22.85 -0.54
N ASP A 225 -5.11 -24.09 -0.98
CA ASP A 225 -4.71 -24.62 -2.29
C ASP A 225 -5.83 -24.48 -3.35
N ALA A 226 -7.00 -23.96 -2.97
CA ALA A 226 -8.08 -23.67 -3.91
C ALA A 226 -7.73 -22.48 -4.81
N TYR A 227 -8.14 -22.54 -6.09
CA TYR A 227 -7.88 -21.49 -7.08
C TYR A 227 -8.68 -20.22 -6.76
N ILE A 228 -8.09 -19.32 -5.97
CA ILE A 228 -8.66 -17.99 -5.68
C ILE A 228 -8.72 -17.13 -6.95
N ILE A 229 -7.68 -17.24 -7.77
CA ILE A 229 -7.62 -16.75 -9.15
C ILE A 229 -7.25 -17.95 -10.02
N PRO A 230 -8.01 -18.26 -11.09
CA PRO A 230 -7.72 -19.40 -11.94
C PRO A 230 -6.34 -19.28 -12.60
N PRO A 231 -5.65 -20.40 -12.87
CA PRO A 231 -4.32 -20.40 -13.49
C PRO A 231 -4.25 -19.63 -14.82
N ALA A 232 -5.34 -19.65 -15.59
CA ALA A 232 -5.46 -18.91 -16.85
C ALA A 232 -5.28 -17.39 -16.70
N TYR A 233 -5.51 -16.85 -15.50
CA TYR A 233 -5.36 -15.43 -15.19
C TYR A 233 -4.08 -15.11 -14.41
N SER A 234 -3.37 -16.11 -13.88
CA SER A 234 -2.25 -15.90 -12.95
C SER A 234 -1.14 -15.03 -13.51
N SER A 235 -0.84 -15.15 -14.81
CA SER A 235 0.23 -14.40 -15.47
C SER A 235 -0.16 -12.98 -15.90
N VAL A 236 -1.46 -12.69 -15.95
CA VAL A 236 -1.99 -11.40 -16.43
C VAL A 236 -2.44 -10.50 -15.29
N VAL A 237 -2.75 -11.02 -14.11
CA VAL A 237 -3.16 -10.21 -12.96
C VAL A 237 -1.98 -9.39 -12.44
N THR A 238 -2.23 -8.10 -12.17
CA THR A 238 -1.22 -7.13 -11.71
C THR A 238 -1.58 -6.41 -10.42
N TYR A 239 -2.83 -6.57 -9.97
CA TYR A 239 -3.32 -5.98 -8.75
C TYR A 239 -4.59 -6.72 -8.32
N VAL A 240 -4.76 -6.90 -7.01
CA VAL A 240 -5.95 -7.54 -6.44
C VAL A 240 -6.51 -6.67 -5.31
N HIS A 241 -7.83 -6.51 -5.30
CA HIS A 241 -8.59 -5.94 -4.19
C HIS A 241 -9.57 -6.98 -3.67
N VAL A 242 -9.40 -7.43 -2.43
CA VAL A 242 -10.32 -8.35 -1.77
C VAL A 242 -11.52 -7.57 -1.25
N CYS A 243 -12.72 -7.96 -1.67
CA CYS A 243 -13.99 -7.31 -1.31
C CYS A 243 -14.64 -7.95 -0.09
N ALA A 244 -14.60 -9.29 -0.02
CA ALA A 244 -15.19 -10.06 1.05
C ALA A 244 -14.48 -11.41 1.19
N THR A 245 -14.44 -11.90 2.42
CA THR A 245 -13.83 -13.17 2.82
C THR A 245 -14.80 -13.88 3.75
N GLU A 246 -14.98 -15.19 3.57
CA GLU A 246 -15.75 -16.03 4.49
C GLU A 246 -15.03 -17.38 4.65
N ILE A 247 -15.15 -18.00 5.82
CA ILE A 247 -14.69 -19.37 6.06
C ILE A 247 -15.92 -20.26 6.17
N VAL A 248 -16.11 -21.14 5.20
CA VAL A 248 -17.24 -22.07 5.16
C VAL A 248 -16.70 -23.49 5.03
N ASN A 249 -17.10 -24.39 5.94
CA ASN A 249 -16.60 -25.78 5.98
C ASN A 249 -15.06 -25.85 6.01
N ASN A 250 -14.43 -24.98 6.80
CA ASN A 250 -12.97 -24.86 6.91
C ASN A 250 -12.26 -24.50 5.59
N GLN A 251 -12.99 -23.96 4.61
CA GLN A 251 -12.44 -23.49 3.34
C GLN A 251 -12.58 -21.97 3.23
N LEU A 252 -11.48 -21.30 2.92
CA LEU A 252 -11.47 -19.87 2.63
C LEU A 252 -12.17 -19.61 1.29
N ARG A 253 -13.19 -18.77 1.34
CA ARG A 253 -13.94 -18.24 0.20
C ARG A 253 -13.72 -16.75 0.11
N MET A 254 -13.58 -16.25 -1.12
CA MET A 254 -13.26 -14.86 -1.36
C MET A 254 -14.00 -14.31 -2.57
N SER A 255 -14.48 -13.07 -2.43
CA SER A 255 -14.83 -12.21 -3.54
C SER A 255 -13.75 -11.16 -3.69
N LEU A 256 -13.24 -10.99 -4.92
CA LEU A 256 -12.18 -10.04 -5.21
C LEU A 256 -12.35 -9.41 -6.59
N ILE A 257 -11.68 -8.28 -6.75
CA ILE A 257 -11.48 -7.60 -8.03
C ILE A 257 -10.02 -7.75 -8.41
N ALA A 258 -9.77 -8.10 -9.67
CA ALA A 258 -8.42 -8.16 -10.23
C ALA A 258 -8.29 -7.17 -11.39
N LEU A 259 -7.16 -6.47 -11.42
CA LEU A 259 -6.71 -5.74 -12.60
C LEU A 259 -5.73 -6.60 -13.39
N THR A 260 -5.76 -6.47 -14.72
CA THR A 260 -4.88 -7.25 -15.60
C THR A 260 -4.03 -6.37 -16.51
N ARG A 261 -2.92 -6.94 -17.00
CA ARG A 261 -2.05 -6.36 -18.06
C ARG A 261 -2.78 -6.14 -19.39
N LYS A 262 -3.98 -6.70 -19.55
CA LYS A 262 -4.83 -6.50 -20.73
C LYS A 262 -5.82 -5.34 -20.53
N ASN A 263 -5.59 -4.50 -19.53
CA ASN A 263 -6.45 -3.37 -19.15
C ASN A 263 -7.87 -3.82 -18.83
N GLN A 264 -8.02 -4.91 -18.09
CA GLN A 264 -9.33 -5.42 -17.67
C GLN A 264 -9.49 -5.32 -16.17
N LEU A 265 -10.73 -5.07 -15.75
CA LEU A 265 -11.19 -5.22 -14.38
C LEU A 265 -12.10 -6.45 -14.32
N ILE A 266 -11.76 -7.44 -13.50
CA ILE A 266 -12.46 -8.72 -13.41
C ILE A 266 -12.94 -8.94 -11.99
N SER A 267 -14.21 -9.29 -11.81
CA SER A 267 -14.72 -9.81 -10.54
C SER A 267 -14.56 -11.31 -10.49
N PHE A 268 -13.97 -11.81 -9.41
CA PHE A 268 -13.96 -13.22 -9.07
C PHE A 268 -14.79 -13.46 -7.82
N GLN A 269 -15.49 -14.58 -7.81
CA GLN A 269 -16.16 -15.12 -6.63
C GLN A 269 -15.77 -16.59 -6.50
N ASN A 270 -15.04 -16.91 -5.43
CA ASN A 270 -14.56 -18.25 -5.12
C ASN A 270 -13.87 -18.90 -6.33
N GLY A 271 -12.94 -18.16 -6.96
CA GLY A 271 -12.21 -18.61 -8.14
C GLY A 271 -12.96 -18.49 -9.46
N THR A 272 -14.27 -18.25 -9.47
CA THR A 272 -15.04 -18.16 -10.71
C THR A 272 -15.14 -16.72 -11.18
N PRO A 273 -14.74 -16.38 -12.42
CA PRO A 273 -14.96 -15.04 -12.97
C PRO A 273 -16.47 -14.80 -13.13
N LYS A 274 -16.95 -13.66 -12.61
CA LYS A 274 -18.37 -13.28 -12.64
C LYS A 274 -18.66 -12.16 -13.63
N SER A 275 -17.81 -11.15 -13.66
CA SER A 275 -17.99 -9.97 -14.52
C SER A 275 -16.63 -9.49 -15.01
N VAL A 276 -16.58 -8.98 -16.22
CA VAL A 276 -15.37 -8.42 -16.84
C VAL A 276 -15.72 -7.10 -17.48
N CYS A 277 -14.84 -6.12 -17.31
CA CYS A 277 -14.94 -4.81 -17.91
C CYS A 277 -13.61 -4.42 -18.55
N GLN A 278 -13.65 -3.91 -19.78
CA GLN A 278 -12.48 -3.33 -20.43
C GLN A 278 -12.29 -1.89 -19.94
N LEU A 279 -11.09 -1.59 -19.45
CA LEU A 279 -10.74 -0.27 -18.95
C LEU A 279 -10.28 0.64 -20.09
N PRO A 280 -10.59 1.95 -20.02
CA PRO A 280 -10.34 2.89 -21.11
C PRO A 280 -8.87 3.27 -21.26
N PHE A 281 -8.06 3.12 -20.21
CA PHE A 281 -6.65 3.53 -20.20
C PHE A 281 -5.71 2.33 -19.98
N GLY A 282 -4.44 2.51 -20.35
CA GLY A 282 -3.38 1.52 -20.17
C GLY A 282 -2.80 1.48 -18.74
N ASP A 283 -2.31 0.32 -18.33
CA ASP A 283 -1.59 0.10 -17.07
C ASP A 283 -2.38 0.48 -15.80
N PRO A 284 -3.54 -0.15 -15.56
CA PRO A 284 -4.27 0.01 -14.30
C PRO A 284 -3.43 -0.50 -13.12
N CYS A 285 -3.40 0.26 -12.02
CA CYS A 285 -2.46 -0.01 -10.93
C CYS A 285 -3.08 -0.03 -9.52
N ALA A 286 -4.27 0.51 -9.33
CA ALA A 286 -4.96 0.48 -8.04
C ALA A 286 -6.48 0.52 -8.22
N VAL A 287 -7.20 -0.04 -7.24
CA VAL A 287 -8.66 0.02 -7.15
C VAL A 287 -9.06 0.47 -5.75
N GLN A 288 -9.99 1.41 -5.67
CA GLN A 288 -10.64 1.83 -4.44
C GLN A 288 -12.15 1.64 -4.58
N VAL A 289 -12.82 1.26 -3.50
CA VAL A 289 -14.29 1.19 -3.46
C VAL A 289 -14.81 2.49 -2.87
N MET A 290 -15.75 3.13 -3.55
CA MET A 290 -16.38 4.37 -3.12
C MET A 290 -17.90 4.21 -3.13
N ASP A 291 -18.55 4.53 -2.03
CA ASP A 291 -20.01 4.68 -2.00
C ASP A 291 -20.37 6.07 -2.55
N SER A 292 -21.14 6.11 -3.63
CA SER A 292 -21.63 7.34 -4.25
C SER A 292 -22.96 7.84 -3.67
N GLY A 293 -23.54 7.12 -2.71
CA GLY A 293 -24.92 7.29 -2.23
C GLY A 293 -25.98 6.76 -3.21
N ARG A 294 -25.62 6.54 -4.47
CA ARG A 294 -26.45 5.86 -5.49
C ARG A 294 -26.01 4.42 -5.75
N GLY A 295 -25.05 3.93 -4.97
CA GLY A 295 -24.43 2.62 -5.08
C GLY A 295 -22.91 2.69 -5.16
N ASP A 296 -22.29 1.53 -4.99
CA ASP A 296 -20.82 1.40 -4.96
C ASP A 296 -20.19 1.53 -6.35
N LEU A 297 -19.06 2.22 -6.38
CA LEU A 297 -18.17 2.39 -7.53
C LEU A 297 -16.80 1.79 -7.22
N PHE A 298 -16.20 1.15 -8.21
CA PHE A 298 -14.76 0.90 -8.24
C PHE A 298 -14.07 2.06 -8.94
N VAL A 299 -13.30 2.85 -8.19
CA VAL A 299 -12.42 3.88 -8.75
C VAL A 299 -11.09 3.23 -9.08
N VAL A 300 -10.75 3.18 -10.36
CA VAL A 300 -9.50 2.59 -10.87
C VAL A 300 -8.53 3.72 -11.21
N SER A 301 -7.32 3.62 -10.68
CA SER A 301 -6.21 4.53 -11.01
C SER A 301 -5.23 3.87 -11.97
N PHE A 302 -4.63 4.68 -12.83
CA PHE A 302 -3.68 4.24 -13.85
C PHE A 302 -2.32 4.90 -13.61
N ARG A 303 -1.25 4.25 -14.10
CA ARG A 303 0.11 4.82 -13.95
C ARG A 303 0.29 6.13 -14.71
N SER A 304 -0.53 6.40 -15.71
CA SER A 304 -0.59 7.69 -16.43
C SER A 304 -1.16 8.84 -15.60
N SER A 305 -1.56 8.61 -14.34
CA SER A 305 -2.30 9.54 -13.48
C SER A 305 -3.75 9.78 -13.91
N ASP A 306 -4.25 9.03 -14.90
CA ASP A 306 -5.67 8.97 -15.21
C ASP A 306 -6.45 8.16 -14.16
N ALA A 307 -7.77 8.34 -14.13
CA ALA A 307 -8.68 7.53 -13.32
C ALA A 307 -10.02 7.31 -14.03
N CYS A 308 -10.69 6.20 -13.73
CA CYS A 308 -12.07 5.96 -14.16
C CYS A 308 -12.87 5.33 -13.03
N ALA A 309 -14.20 5.43 -13.08
CA ALA A 309 -15.09 4.69 -12.18
C ALA A 309 -15.79 3.55 -12.93
N VAL A 310 -16.05 2.44 -12.23
CA VAL A 310 -16.82 1.31 -12.75
C VAL A 310 -17.93 1.00 -11.75
N TRP A 311 -19.18 0.94 -12.21
CA TRP A 311 -20.31 0.60 -11.36
C TRP A 311 -20.25 -0.86 -10.89
N LYS A 312 -20.32 -1.09 -9.58
CA LYS A 312 -20.28 -2.45 -9.04
C LYS A 312 -21.47 -3.31 -9.50
N LYS A 313 -22.65 -2.70 -9.66
CA LYS A 313 -23.90 -3.40 -10.00
C LYS A 313 -23.93 -4.01 -11.41
N ASN A 314 -23.34 -3.32 -12.39
CA ASN A 314 -23.46 -3.68 -13.81
C ASN A 314 -22.12 -3.66 -14.56
N PHE A 315 -21.02 -3.38 -13.87
CA PHE A 315 -19.66 -3.38 -14.43
C PHE A 315 -19.46 -2.43 -15.62
N GLN A 316 -20.23 -1.34 -15.67
CA GLN A 316 -20.09 -0.31 -16.71
C GLN A 316 -19.12 0.79 -16.29
N VAL A 317 -18.24 1.19 -17.22
CA VAL A 317 -17.31 2.32 -17.03
C VAL A 317 -18.06 3.63 -17.07
N GLN A 318 -17.73 4.52 -16.15
CA GLN A 318 -18.10 5.92 -16.16
C GLN A 318 -16.81 6.77 -16.15
N TYR A 319 -16.72 7.70 -17.08
CA TYR A 319 -15.62 8.66 -17.12
C TYR A 319 -15.77 9.64 -15.96
N LEU A 320 -14.77 9.70 -15.09
CA LEU A 320 -14.59 10.88 -14.25
C LEU A 320 -13.90 11.93 -15.12
N PHE A 321 -14.64 12.98 -15.48
CA PHE A 321 -14.01 14.24 -15.84
C PHE A 321 -13.58 14.89 -14.53
N LEU A 322 -12.27 14.92 -14.27
CA LEU A 322 -11.68 15.70 -13.17
C LEU A 322 -11.37 17.12 -13.64
#